data_AF-A0A6I8N2K5-F1
#
_entry.id   AF-A0A6I8N2K5-F1
#
_cell.length_a   1.000
_cell.length_b   1.000
_cell.length_c   1.000
_cell.angle_alpha   90.00
_cell.angle_beta   90.00
_cell.angle_gamma   90.00
#
_symmetry.space_group_name_H-M   'P 1'
#
loop_
_entity.id
_entity.type
_entity.pdbx_description
1 polymer ?
#
loop_
_entity_poly.entity_id
_entity_poly.type
_entity_poly.pdbx_seq_one_letter_code
_entity_poly.pdbx_strand_id
1 'polypeptide(L)'
;MAQFSKSRKVNISSSLESEDISLETTVPTDDISSSEERDGAVKITRQLIERKELLHNLQLLKIELSQKNLMIDNLKVEYITKIEELEEKLNDALHQKQVLTLRLDSQLTLQQEDARKHQELMKQEMETILLRQKQLEETNHQLRERAGDIRRSLRDLELTDDHYAKLKVLSEDQLSIPEYVSIRVYEVVTPLKREINELQVKKVDLWEELNDTKSQLKRMAEEQETGNQETWETDCPLP
;
A
#
# COMPACT_ATOMS: atom_id res chain seq x y z
N MET A 1 -26.73 -24.30 -22.07
CA MET A 1 -28.10 -24.70 -22.44
C MET A 1 -28.55 -23.83 -23.59
N ALA A 2 -28.62 -24.40 -24.80
CA ALA A 2 -29.13 -23.73 -25.98
C ALA A 2 -30.65 -23.91 -26.04
N GLN A 3 -31.40 -22.82 -26.15
CA GLN A 3 -32.81 -22.86 -26.54
C GLN A 3 -32.98 -22.03 -27.82
N PHE A 4 -33.13 -22.75 -28.92
CA PHE A 4 -33.58 -22.25 -30.21
C PHE A 4 -35.02 -21.74 -30.07
N SER A 5 -35.25 -20.45 -30.28
CA SER A 5 -36.59 -19.92 -30.49
C SER A 5 -36.95 -19.98 -31.97
N LYS A 6 -38.10 -20.58 -32.21
CA LYS A 6 -38.67 -21.02 -33.49
C LYS A 6 -39.13 -19.81 -34.31
N SER A 7 -38.57 -19.64 -35.50
CA SER A 7 -38.96 -18.61 -36.47
C SER A 7 -40.43 -18.76 -36.89
N ARG A 8 -41.25 -17.75 -36.57
CA ARG A 8 -42.64 -17.66 -37.01
C ARG A 8 -42.65 -17.11 -38.43
N LYS A 9 -42.79 -18.00 -39.42
CA LYS A 9 -43.11 -17.62 -40.81
C LYS A 9 -44.50 -16.98 -40.83
N VAL A 10 -44.56 -15.68 -41.10
CA VAL A 10 -45.80 -14.99 -41.43
C VAL A 10 -45.78 -14.76 -42.93
N ASN A 11 -46.64 -15.48 -43.64
CA ASN A 11 -46.84 -15.35 -45.07
C ASN A 11 -47.56 -14.01 -45.33
N ILE A 12 -46.89 -13.08 -45.98
CA ILE A 12 -47.51 -11.86 -46.48
C ILE A 12 -47.96 -12.17 -47.91
N SER A 13 -49.19 -12.65 -48.05
CA SER A 13 -49.87 -12.72 -49.34
C SER A 13 -50.59 -11.40 -49.56
N SER A 14 -49.97 -10.45 -50.26
CA SER A 14 -50.63 -9.26 -50.78
C SER A 14 -51.39 -9.62 -52.06
N SER A 15 -52.66 -9.99 -51.92
CA SER A 15 -53.59 -10.09 -53.05
C SER A 15 -54.11 -8.68 -53.35
N LEU A 16 -53.48 -8.01 -54.31
CA LEU A 16 -53.96 -6.77 -54.91
C LEU A 16 -55.01 -7.15 -55.97
N GLU A 17 -56.26 -7.31 -55.57
CA GLU A 17 -57.39 -7.27 -56.49
C GLU A 17 -57.72 -5.80 -56.77
N SER A 18 -57.13 -5.27 -57.84
CA SER A 18 -57.58 -4.03 -58.47
C SER A 18 -58.92 -4.31 -59.16
N GLU A 19 -60.01 -3.86 -58.56
CA GLU A 19 -61.31 -3.74 -59.22
C GLU A 19 -61.23 -2.62 -60.27
N ASP A 20 -61.25 -3.01 -61.54
CA ASP A 20 -61.47 -2.14 -62.69
C ASP A 20 -62.81 -1.41 -62.53
N ILE A 21 -62.77 -0.09 -62.30
CA ILE A 21 -63.96 0.76 -62.37
C ILE A 21 -64.17 1.12 -63.84
N SER A 22 -64.84 0.23 -64.57
CA SER A 22 -65.45 0.55 -65.87
C SER A 22 -66.48 1.67 -65.70
N LEU A 23 -66.13 2.88 -66.16
CA LEU A 23 -67.05 4.00 -66.33
C LEU A 23 -67.88 3.78 -67.60
N GLU A 24 -68.87 2.91 -67.52
CA GLU A 24 -69.88 2.75 -68.57
C GLU A 24 -70.87 3.93 -68.49
N THR A 25 -70.70 4.90 -69.39
CA THR A 25 -71.65 6.00 -69.58
C THR A 25 -72.82 5.47 -70.40
N THR A 26 -73.89 5.01 -69.74
CA THR A 26 -75.15 4.73 -70.43
C THR A 26 -75.95 6.02 -70.54
N VAL A 27 -76.16 6.46 -71.77
CA VAL A 27 -77.08 7.55 -72.12
C VAL A 27 -78.51 7.05 -71.87
N PRO A 28 -79.35 7.75 -71.09
CA PRO A 28 -80.76 7.39 -70.96
C PRO A 28 -81.49 7.68 -72.27
N THR A 29 -81.96 6.65 -72.96
CA THR A 29 -83.03 6.78 -73.95
C THR A 29 -84.35 6.92 -73.20
N ASP A 30 -84.85 8.16 -73.13
CA ASP A 30 -86.20 8.47 -72.64
C ASP A 30 -87.25 8.01 -73.68
N ASP A 31 -88.02 6.97 -73.35
CA ASP A 31 -89.30 6.68 -73.98
C ASP A 31 -90.38 7.58 -73.34
N ILE A 32 -90.77 8.63 -74.05
CA ILE A 32 -91.91 9.48 -73.69
C ILE A 32 -93.23 8.74 -73.97
N SER A 33 -93.84 8.19 -72.92
CA SER A 33 -95.24 7.77 -72.93
C SER A 33 -96.11 8.83 -72.23
N SER A 34 -97.11 9.34 -72.95
CA SER A 34 -98.00 10.43 -72.52
C SER A 34 -99.45 9.96 -72.50
N SER A 35 -100.03 9.74 -71.30
CA SER A 35 -101.47 9.97 -71.01
C SER A 35 -101.73 9.94 -69.51
N GLU A 36 -102.35 11.02 -69.00
CA GLU A 36 -103.11 11.14 -67.75
C GLU A 36 -102.58 10.52 -66.43
N GLU A 37 -101.66 11.21 -65.72
CA GLU A 37 -101.54 11.14 -64.25
C GLU A 37 -100.61 12.26 -63.71
N ARG A 38 -101.07 13.52 -63.75
CA ARG A 38 -100.22 14.68 -63.39
C ARG A 38 -99.77 14.72 -61.92
N ASP A 39 -100.42 13.98 -61.00
CA ASP A 39 -100.02 13.92 -59.59
C ASP A 39 -99.15 12.70 -59.24
N GLY A 40 -99.20 11.63 -60.05
CA GLY A 40 -98.36 10.42 -59.91
C GLY A 40 -96.98 10.58 -60.55
N ALA A 41 -96.92 11.15 -61.76
CA ALA A 41 -95.67 11.40 -62.48
C ALA A 41 -94.73 12.36 -61.72
N VAL A 42 -95.29 13.40 -61.08
CA VAL A 42 -94.50 14.35 -60.26
C VAL A 42 -93.89 13.67 -59.03
N LYS A 43 -94.65 12.77 -58.38
CA LYS A 43 -94.16 11.97 -57.25
C LYS A 43 -93.06 10.99 -57.69
N ILE A 44 -93.23 10.34 -58.85
CA ILE A 44 -92.23 9.43 -59.43
C ILE A 44 -90.93 10.19 -59.79
N THR A 45 -91.01 11.37 -60.41
CA THR A 45 -89.83 12.19 -60.70
C THR A 45 -89.12 12.69 -59.45
N ARG A 46 -89.87 13.05 -58.38
CA ARG A 46 -89.30 13.47 -57.10
C ARG A 46 -88.55 12.31 -56.42
N GLN A 47 -89.17 11.13 -56.35
CA GLN A 47 -88.53 9.92 -55.79
C GLN A 47 -87.27 9.53 -56.56
N LEU A 48 -87.25 9.71 -57.89
CA LEU A 48 -86.08 9.43 -58.71
C LEU A 48 -84.93 10.41 -58.43
N ILE A 49 -85.22 11.70 -58.24
CA ILE A 49 -84.23 12.72 -57.88
C ILE A 49 -83.66 12.42 -56.49
N GLU A 50 -84.52 12.17 -55.50
CA GLU A 50 -84.11 11.80 -54.13
C GLU A 50 -83.21 10.55 -54.14
N ARG A 51 -83.56 9.53 -54.93
CA ARG A 51 -82.73 8.33 -55.10
C ARG A 51 -81.36 8.65 -55.71
N LYS A 52 -81.29 9.53 -56.72
CA LYS A 52 -80.02 9.95 -57.33
C LYS A 52 -79.14 10.74 -56.34
N GLU A 53 -79.75 11.62 -55.55
CA GLU A 53 -79.04 12.37 -54.50
C GLU A 53 -78.50 11.45 -53.41
N LEU A 54 -79.30 10.48 -52.94
CA LEU A 54 -78.84 9.49 -51.96
C LEU A 54 -77.69 8.62 -52.50
N LEU A 55 -77.75 8.22 -53.77
CA LEU A 55 -76.66 7.46 -54.42
C LEU A 55 -75.37 8.29 -54.52
N HIS A 56 -75.48 9.57 -54.87
CA HIS A 56 -74.33 10.47 -54.91
C HIS A 56 -73.71 10.68 -53.53
N ASN A 57 -74.54 10.92 -52.51
CA ASN A 57 -74.09 11.05 -51.11
C ASN A 57 -73.39 9.77 -50.63
N LEU A 58 -73.89 8.59 -51.01
CA LEU A 58 -73.25 7.32 -50.69
C LEU A 58 -71.87 7.20 -51.36
N GLN A 59 -71.73 7.63 -52.61
CA GLN A 59 -70.44 7.64 -53.29
C GLN A 59 -69.44 8.59 -52.61
N LEU A 60 -69.86 9.79 -52.22
CA LEU A 60 -69.04 10.74 -51.46
C LEU A 60 -68.56 10.12 -50.14
N LEU A 61 -69.46 9.50 -49.38
CA LEU A 61 -69.12 8.81 -48.13
C LEU A 61 -68.15 7.66 -48.36
N LYS A 62 -68.29 6.90 -49.45
CA LYS A 62 -67.36 5.82 -49.81
C LYS A 62 -65.95 6.35 -50.09
N ILE A 63 -65.85 7.49 -50.80
CA ILE A 63 -64.57 8.16 -51.07
C ILE A 63 -63.96 8.66 -49.76
N GLU A 64 -64.72 9.38 -48.93
CA GLU A 64 -64.24 9.91 -47.65
C GLU A 64 -63.76 8.79 -46.72
N LEU A 65 -64.50 7.67 -46.65
CA LEU A 65 -64.10 6.48 -45.90
C LEU A 65 -62.78 5.91 -46.43
N SER A 66 -62.62 5.78 -47.75
CA SER A 66 -61.39 5.27 -48.35
C SER A 66 -60.18 6.17 -48.08
N GLN A 67 -60.37 7.49 -48.11
CA GLN A 67 -59.34 8.47 -47.79
C GLN A 67 -58.92 8.39 -46.32
N LYS A 68 -59.90 8.27 -45.41
CA LYS A 68 -59.65 8.08 -43.98
C LYS A 68 -58.91 6.77 -43.71
N ASN A 69 -59.27 5.69 -44.39
CA ASN A 69 -58.57 4.40 -44.28
C ASN A 69 -57.11 4.52 -44.74
N LEU A 70 -56.86 5.17 -45.88
CA LEU A 70 -55.50 5.40 -46.37
C LEU A 70 -54.67 6.26 -45.40
N MET A 71 -55.29 7.29 -44.81
CA MET A 71 -54.62 8.12 -43.80
C MET A 71 -54.27 7.30 -42.55
N ILE A 72 -55.18 6.44 -42.08
CA ILE A 72 -54.92 5.54 -40.95
C ILE A 72 -53.77 4.59 -41.26
N ASP A 73 -53.72 4.02 -42.46
CA ASP A 73 -52.67 3.07 -42.83
C ASP A 73 -51.31 3.74 -42.98
N ASN A 74 -51.24 4.96 -43.54
CA ASN A 74 -50.01 5.75 -43.54
C ASN A 74 -49.50 6.02 -42.12
N LEU A 75 -50.37 6.46 -41.21
CA LEU A 75 -50.00 6.70 -39.82
C LEU A 75 -49.52 5.41 -39.13
N LYS A 76 -50.16 4.26 -39.40
CA LYS A 76 -49.69 2.97 -38.87
C LYS A 76 -48.27 2.66 -39.34
N VAL A 77 -47.98 2.83 -40.63
CA VAL A 77 -46.63 2.59 -41.17
C VAL A 77 -45.63 3.52 -40.50
N GLU A 78 -45.93 4.82 -40.40
CA GLU A 78 -45.06 5.78 -39.72
C GLU A 78 -44.78 5.39 -38.26
N TYR A 79 -45.80 4.97 -37.50
CA TYR A 79 -45.62 4.52 -36.13
C TYR A 79 -44.84 3.21 -36.03
N ILE A 80 -45.04 2.26 -36.94
CA ILE A 80 -44.27 1.00 -36.98
C ILE A 80 -42.80 1.30 -37.23
N THR A 81 -42.48 2.09 -38.26
CA THR A 81 -41.10 2.51 -38.54
C THR A 81 -40.51 3.25 -37.35
N LYS A 82 -41.31 4.09 -36.67
CA LYS A 82 -40.81 4.80 -35.50
C LYS A 82 -40.51 3.88 -34.32
N ILE A 83 -41.32 2.85 -34.11
CA ILE A 83 -41.08 1.84 -33.08
C ILE A 83 -39.78 1.10 -33.39
N GLU A 84 -39.58 0.66 -34.63
CA GLU A 84 -38.36 -0.05 -35.05
C GLU A 84 -37.10 0.80 -34.83
N GLU A 85 -37.12 2.08 -35.21
CA GLU A 85 -36.01 3.01 -34.94
C GLU A 85 -35.68 3.16 -33.45
N LEU A 86 -36.73 3.22 -32.60
CA LEU A 86 -36.55 3.37 -31.16
C LEU A 86 -36.03 2.08 -30.52
N GLU A 87 -36.48 0.92 -31.00
CA GLU A 87 -35.99 -0.38 -30.57
C GLU A 87 -34.52 -0.59 -30.94
N GLU A 88 -34.10 -0.20 -32.15
CA GLU A 88 -32.70 -0.24 -32.57
C GLU A 88 -31.82 0.64 -31.67
N LYS A 89 -32.23 1.90 -31.43
CA LYS A 89 -31.51 2.82 -30.52
C LYS A 89 -31.41 2.29 -29.10
N LEU A 90 -32.46 1.65 -28.60
CA LEU A 90 -32.45 1.03 -27.28
C LEU A 90 -31.44 -0.13 -27.23
N ASN A 91 -31.43 -0.98 -28.25
CA ASN A 91 -30.51 -2.11 -28.34
C ASN A 91 -29.05 -1.64 -28.40
N ASP A 92 -28.76 -0.59 -29.18
CA ASP A 92 -27.42 0.01 -29.24
C ASP A 92 -26.98 0.56 -27.88
N ALA A 93 -27.87 1.29 -27.19
CA ALA A 93 -27.58 1.82 -25.87
C ALA A 93 -27.33 0.70 -24.83
N LEU A 94 -28.10 -0.38 -24.89
CA LEU A 94 -27.91 -1.56 -24.04
C LEU A 94 -26.57 -2.25 -24.32
N HIS A 95 -26.21 -2.40 -25.60
CA HIS A 95 -24.94 -2.99 -25.99
C HIS A 95 -23.76 -2.14 -25.48
N GLN A 96 -23.79 -0.82 -25.70
CA GLN A 96 -22.76 0.10 -25.20
C GLN A 96 -22.63 0.04 -23.69
N LYS A 97 -23.75 0.03 -22.96
CA LYS A 97 -23.77 -0.14 -21.51
C LYS A 97 -23.06 -1.42 -21.10
N GLN A 98 -23.38 -2.55 -21.74
CA GLN A 98 -22.79 -3.85 -21.39
C GLN A 98 -21.28 -3.86 -21.63
N VAL A 99 -20.80 -3.29 -22.74
CA VAL A 99 -19.36 -3.17 -23.04
C VAL A 99 -18.66 -2.31 -21.98
N LEU A 100 -19.25 -1.17 -21.60
CA LEU A 100 -18.68 -0.29 -20.58
C LEU A 100 -18.65 -0.96 -19.20
N THR A 101 -19.70 -1.70 -18.82
CA THR A 101 -19.73 -2.46 -17.57
C THR A 101 -18.61 -3.50 -17.55
N LEU A 102 -18.46 -4.31 -18.60
CA LEU A 102 -17.38 -5.30 -18.68
C LEU A 102 -15.98 -4.66 -18.61
N ARG A 103 -15.79 -3.51 -19.26
CA ARG A 103 -14.53 -2.78 -19.20
C ARG A 103 -14.22 -2.26 -17.80
N LEU A 104 -15.23 -1.72 -17.12
CA LEU A 104 -15.09 -1.23 -15.75
C LEU A 104 -14.79 -2.38 -14.78
N ASP A 105 -15.53 -3.48 -14.88
CA ASP A 105 -15.31 -4.66 -14.04
C ASP A 105 -13.90 -5.22 -14.24
N SER A 106 -13.44 -5.33 -15.50
CA SER A 106 -12.07 -5.78 -15.81
C SER A 106 -11.00 -4.84 -15.26
N GLN A 107 -11.22 -3.52 -15.27
CA GLN A 107 -10.27 -2.56 -14.68
C GLN A 107 -10.25 -2.66 -13.16
N LEU A 108 -11.42 -2.82 -12.55
CA LEU A 108 -11.56 -2.94 -11.10
C LEU A 108 -10.91 -4.24 -10.60
N THR A 109 -11.11 -5.36 -11.28
CA THR A 109 -10.48 -6.64 -10.92
C THR A 109 -8.96 -6.56 -11.02
N LEU A 110 -8.43 -5.95 -12.10
CA LEU A 110 -6.99 -5.78 -12.28
C LEU A 110 -6.39 -4.89 -11.18
N GLN A 111 -7.03 -3.77 -10.87
CA GLN A 111 -6.57 -2.88 -9.79
C GLN A 111 -6.59 -3.56 -8.42
N GLN A 112 -7.61 -4.37 -8.12
CA GLN A 112 -7.69 -5.13 -6.88
C GLN A 112 -6.58 -6.19 -6.79
N GLU A 113 -6.31 -6.90 -7.88
CA GLU A 113 -5.23 -7.88 -7.93
C GLU A 113 -3.86 -7.24 -7.75
N ASP A 114 -3.60 -6.11 -8.41
CA ASP A 114 -2.33 -5.39 -8.30
C ASP A 114 -2.12 -4.79 -6.90
N ALA A 115 -3.16 -4.20 -6.32
CA ALA A 115 -3.12 -3.72 -4.94
C ALA A 115 -2.81 -4.85 -3.96
N ARG A 116 -3.43 -6.02 -4.14
CA ARG A 116 -3.17 -7.21 -3.31
C ARG A 116 -1.75 -7.73 -3.48
N LYS A 117 -1.23 -7.82 -4.70
CA LYS A 117 0.16 -8.22 -4.97
C LYS A 117 1.15 -7.26 -4.33
N HIS A 118 0.91 -5.96 -4.46
CA HIS A 118 1.77 -4.93 -3.87
C HIS A 118 1.77 -5.00 -2.34
N GLN A 119 0.59 -5.17 -1.72
CA GLN A 119 0.46 -5.33 -0.28
C GLN A 119 1.20 -6.57 0.23
N GLU A 120 1.10 -7.70 -0.48
CA GLU A 120 1.80 -8.93 -0.11
C GLU A 120 3.33 -8.77 -0.22
N LEU A 121 3.81 -8.13 -1.28
CA LEU A 121 5.24 -7.83 -1.46
C LEU A 121 5.76 -6.92 -0.34
N MET A 122 5.05 -5.84 -0.03
CA MET A 122 5.41 -4.94 1.08
C MET A 122 5.46 -5.68 2.42
N LYS A 123 4.53 -6.61 2.65
CA LYS A 123 4.50 -7.42 3.86
C LYS A 123 5.73 -8.33 3.97
N GLN A 124 6.10 -9.00 2.87
CA GLN A 124 7.29 -9.85 2.83
C GLN A 124 8.59 -9.07 3.03
N GLU A 125 8.71 -7.88 2.42
CA GLU A 125 9.85 -6.99 2.63
C GLU A 125 9.93 -6.52 4.09
N MET A 126 8.79 -6.11 4.67
CA MET A 126 8.70 -5.72 6.08
C MET A 126 9.11 -6.85 7.03
N GLU A 127 8.61 -8.07 6.80
CA GLU A 127 8.98 -9.24 7.60
C GLU A 127 10.48 -9.53 7.54
N THR A 128 11.09 -9.38 6.36
CA THR A 128 12.55 -9.55 6.18
C THR A 128 13.34 -8.51 6.97
N ILE A 129 12.91 -7.24 6.92
CA ILE A 129 13.53 -6.14 7.66
C ILE A 129 13.40 -6.39 9.16
N LEU A 130 12.21 -6.75 9.64
CA LEU A 130 11.95 -7.03 11.06
C LEU A 130 12.80 -8.20 11.57
N LEU A 131 12.91 -9.28 10.79
CA LEU A 131 13.76 -10.41 11.15
C LEU A 131 15.24 -9.98 11.26
N ARG A 132 15.72 -9.18 10.29
CA ARG A 132 17.08 -8.67 10.31
C ARG A 132 17.32 -7.74 11.49
N GLN A 133 16.37 -6.87 11.80
CA GLN A 133 16.44 -5.97 12.96
C GLN A 133 16.55 -6.76 14.26
N LYS A 134 15.72 -7.79 14.45
CA LYS A 134 15.77 -8.66 15.63
C LYS A 134 17.14 -9.33 15.80
N GLN A 135 17.72 -9.85 14.71
CA GLN A 135 19.07 -10.42 14.75
C GLN A 135 20.14 -9.38 15.13
N LEU A 136 20.03 -8.15 14.62
CA LEU A 136 20.95 -7.08 14.95
C LEU A 136 20.81 -6.64 16.42
N GLU A 137 19.60 -6.59 16.94
CA GLU A 137 19.35 -6.28 18.36
C GLU A 137 19.92 -7.37 19.28
N GLU A 138 19.74 -8.64 18.93
CA GLU A 138 20.29 -9.77 19.68
C GLU A 138 21.83 -9.78 19.65
N THR A 139 22.44 -9.59 18.48
CA THR A 139 23.90 -9.51 18.37
C THR A 139 24.47 -8.29 19.12
N ASN A 140 23.79 -7.15 19.08
CA ASN A 140 24.19 -5.97 19.85
C ASN A 140 24.13 -6.23 21.36
N HIS A 141 23.07 -6.91 21.81
CA HIS A 141 22.94 -7.32 23.22
C HIS A 141 24.09 -8.22 23.65
N GLN A 142 24.38 -9.28 22.87
CA GLN A 142 25.51 -10.19 23.14
C GLN A 142 26.86 -9.47 23.15
N LEU A 143 27.08 -8.52 22.23
CA LEU A 143 28.30 -7.72 22.21
C LEU A 143 28.43 -6.82 23.44
N ARG A 144 27.34 -6.22 23.91
CA ARG A 144 27.33 -5.42 25.15
C ARG A 144 27.61 -6.27 26.38
N GLU A 145 27.03 -7.47 26.45
CA GLU A 145 27.33 -8.42 27.53
C GLU A 145 28.79 -8.82 27.53
N ARG A 146 29.34 -9.25 26.39
CA ARG A 146 30.77 -9.60 26.25
C ARG A 146 31.69 -8.44 26.60
N ALA A 147 31.38 -7.21 26.16
CA ALA A 147 32.15 -6.04 26.56
C ALA A 147 32.08 -5.80 28.08
N GLY A 148 30.93 -6.06 28.70
CA GLY A 148 30.75 -6.05 30.14
C GLY A 148 31.58 -7.11 30.86
N ASP A 149 31.62 -8.33 30.33
CA ASP A 149 32.44 -9.43 30.83
C ASP A 149 33.92 -9.09 30.78
N ILE A 150 34.40 -8.58 29.63
CA ILE A 150 35.79 -8.16 29.46
C ILE A 150 36.15 -7.09 30.50
N ARG A 151 35.34 -6.04 30.67
CA ARG A 151 35.60 -5.02 31.70
C ARG A 151 35.67 -5.59 33.12
N ARG A 152 34.85 -6.62 33.42
CA ARG A 152 34.88 -7.29 34.73
C ARG A 152 36.13 -8.14 34.90
N SER A 153 36.53 -8.89 33.87
CA SER A 153 37.76 -9.69 33.90
C SER A 153 39.03 -8.87 33.98
N LEU A 154 39.01 -7.61 33.51
CA LEU A 154 40.16 -6.70 33.58
C LEU A 154 40.34 -6.01 34.94
N ARG A 155 39.53 -6.33 35.97
CA ARG A 155 39.66 -5.71 37.31
C ARG A 155 40.84 -6.25 38.11
N ASP A 156 41.11 -7.55 38.02
CA ASP A 156 42.12 -8.25 38.81
C ASP A 156 43.13 -8.94 37.88
N LEU A 157 44.15 -8.19 37.48
CA LEU A 157 45.14 -8.61 36.47
C LEU A 157 46.49 -9.02 37.07
N GLU A 158 46.53 -9.35 38.37
CA GLU A 158 47.79 -9.71 39.02
C GLU A 158 48.33 -11.02 38.48
N LEU A 159 49.61 -10.99 38.10
CA LEU A 159 50.30 -12.11 37.48
C LEU A 159 51.52 -12.48 38.32
N THR A 160 51.71 -13.77 38.57
CA THR A 160 52.93 -14.30 39.18
C THR A 160 54.01 -14.49 38.12
N ASP A 161 55.28 -14.43 38.53
CA ASP A 161 56.45 -14.59 37.65
C ASP A 161 56.38 -15.89 36.83
N ASP A 162 55.98 -16.99 37.45
CA ASP A 162 55.81 -18.30 36.80
C ASP A 162 54.71 -18.28 35.73
N HIS A 163 53.61 -17.57 36.00
CA HIS A 163 52.49 -17.50 35.05
C HIS A 163 52.81 -16.54 33.90
N TYR A 164 53.50 -15.44 34.19
CA TYR A 164 54.07 -14.53 33.19
C TYR A 164 54.98 -15.29 32.22
N ALA A 165 55.93 -16.08 32.72
CA ALA A 165 56.87 -16.82 31.87
C ALA A 165 56.14 -17.79 30.93
N LYS A 166 55.06 -18.44 31.41
CA LYS A 166 54.23 -19.35 30.60
C LYS A 166 53.48 -18.60 29.50
N LEU A 167 52.80 -17.50 29.86
CA LEU A 167 51.99 -16.74 28.91
C LEU A 167 52.84 -15.98 27.88
N LYS A 168 54.04 -15.53 28.26
CA LYS A 168 54.93 -14.74 27.38
C LYS A 168 55.45 -15.52 26.18
N VAL A 169 55.47 -16.85 26.24
CA VAL A 169 55.89 -17.74 25.15
C VAL A 169 54.81 -17.90 24.09
N LEU A 170 53.54 -17.66 24.45
CA LEU A 170 52.41 -17.77 23.53
C LEU A 170 52.34 -16.56 22.58
N SER A 171 51.81 -16.77 21.38
CA SER A 171 51.53 -15.69 20.41
C SER A 171 50.29 -14.88 20.79
N GLU A 172 50.21 -13.61 20.38
CA GLU A 172 49.09 -12.73 20.70
C GLU A 172 47.71 -13.31 20.28
N ASP A 173 47.64 -14.00 19.14
CA ASP A 173 46.39 -14.61 18.64
C ASP A 173 45.86 -15.77 19.49
N GLN A 174 46.70 -16.34 20.35
CA GLN A 174 46.37 -17.46 21.24
C GLN A 174 46.01 -17.00 22.65
N LEU A 175 46.28 -15.73 22.97
CA LEU A 175 46.01 -15.14 24.27
C LEU A 175 44.57 -14.62 24.32
N SER A 176 43.88 -14.90 25.42
CA SER A 176 42.66 -14.17 25.72
C SER A 176 42.99 -12.70 26.01
N ILE A 177 42.01 -11.81 25.81
CA ILE A 177 42.17 -10.38 26.08
C ILE A 177 42.69 -10.13 27.51
N PRO A 178 42.15 -10.76 28.58
CA PRO A 178 42.68 -10.57 29.92
C PRO A 178 44.12 -11.02 30.06
N GLU A 179 44.50 -12.19 29.52
CA GLU A 179 45.88 -12.69 29.60
C GLU A 179 46.86 -11.74 28.88
N TYR A 180 46.49 -11.29 27.68
CA TYR A 180 47.28 -10.31 26.94
C TYR A 180 47.51 -9.04 27.76
N VAL A 181 46.44 -8.48 28.34
CA VAL A 181 46.53 -7.27 29.17
C VAL A 181 47.33 -7.54 30.44
N SER A 182 47.16 -8.69 31.10
CA SER A 182 47.92 -9.05 32.30
C SER A 182 49.42 -9.09 32.04
N ILE A 183 49.88 -9.64 30.91
CA ILE A 183 51.30 -9.61 30.52
C ILE A 183 51.80 -8.17 30.43
N ARG A 184 51.05 -7.28 29.75
CA ARG A 184 51.43 -5.87 29.57
C ARG A 184 51.45 -5.10 30.90
N VAL A 185 50.47 -5.34 31.76
CA VAL A 185 50.41 -4.74 33.10
C VAL A 185 51.58 -5.22 33.95
N TYR A 186 51.87 -6.53 33.93
CA TYR A 186 53.00 -7.10 34.67
C TYR A 186 54.35 -6.52 34.21
N GLU A 187 54.59 -6.39 32.91
CA GLU A 187 55.82 -5.82 32.34
C GLU A 187 56.09 -4.38 32.84
N VAL A 188 55.03 -3.61 33.08
CA VAL A 188 55.13 -2.21 33.54
C VAL A 188 55.13 -2.09 35.06
N VAL A 189 54.27 -2.84 35.75
CA VAL A 189 54.04 -2.70 37.19
C VAL A 189 55.14 -3.37 38.02
N THR A 190 55.63 -4.53 37.60
CA THR A 190 56.66 -5.29 38.34
C THR A 190 57.98 -4.53 38.53
N PRO A 191 58.58 -3.86 37.52
CA PRO A 191 59.78 -3.06 37.75
C PRO A 191 59.53 -1.87 38.69
N LEU A 192 58.38 -1.19 38.57
CA LEU A 192 58.01 -0.09 39.46
C LEU A 192 57.82 -0.57 40.91
N LYS A 193 57.17 -1.72 41.13
CA LYS A 193 57.06 -2.35 42.45
C LYS A 193 58.44 -2.64 43.04
N ARG A 194 59.40 -3.11 42.23
CA ARG A 194 60.78 -3.36 42.67
C ARG A 194 61.48 -2.07 43.08
N GLU A 195 61.39 -1.02 42.28
CA GLU A 195 61.97 0.30 42.58
C GLU A 195 61.38 0.90 43.86
N ILE A 196 60.06 0.82 44.06
CA ILE A 196 59.39 1.27 45.29
C ILE A 196 59.94 0.52 46.50
N ASN A 197 60.08 -0.80 46.41
CA ASN A 197 60.62 -1.62 47.50
C ASN A 197 62.08 -1.25 47.80
N GLU A 198 62.92 -1.07 46.77
CA GLU A 198 64.31 -0.63 46.94
C GLU A 198 64.41 0.75 47.59
N LEU A 199 63.57 1.70 47.19
CA LEU A 199 63.50 3.03 47.79
C LEU A 199 63.01 2.98 49.24
N GLN A 200 62.07 2.09 49.54
CA GLN A 200 61.59 1.87 50.92
C GLN A 200 62.71 1.33 51.81
N VAL A 201 63.48 0.34 51.34
CA VAL A 201 64.64 -0.19 52.09
C VAL A 201 65.66 0.92 52.34
N LYS A 202 66.08 1.66 51.29
CA LYS A 202 67.02 2.78 51.43
C LYS A 202 66.53 3.86 52.39
N LYS A 203 65.22 4.14 52.41
CA LYS A 203 64.63 5.09 53.36
C LYS A 203 64.82 4.63 54.80
N VAL A 204 64.62 3.34 55.07
CA VAL A 204 64.81 2.77 56.42
C VAL A 204 66.28 2.84 56.80
N ASP A 205 67.19 2.39 55.92
CA ASP A 205 68.63 2.42 56.17
C ASP A 205 69.13 3.84 56.49
N LEU A 206 68.76 4.84 55.67
CA LEU A 206 69.11 6.23 55.91
C LEU A 206 68.50 6.80 57.19
N TRP A 207 67.32 6.33 57.58
CA TRP A 207 66.68 6.77 58.83
C TRP A 207 67.40 6.19 60.04
N GLU A 208 67.84 4.94 59.98
CA GLU A 208 68.70 4.31 60.99
C GLU A 208 70.05 5.04 61.08
N GLU A 209 70.73 5.28 59.95
CA GLU A 209 71.98 6.05 59.91
C GLU A 209 71.83 7.47 60.50
N LEU A 210 70.73 8.16 60.18
CA LEU A 210 70.44 9.47 60.73
C LEU A 210 70.24 9.43 62.26
N ASN A 211 69.57 8.38 62.76
CA ASN A 211 69.32 8.23 64.18
C ASN A 211 70.61 7.87 64.94
N ASP A 212 71.46 7.04 64.35
CA ASP A 212 72.78 6.68 64.87
C ASP A 212 73.70 7.90 64.93
N THR A 213 73.79 8.68 63.85
CA THR A 213 74.60 9.91 63.83
C THR A 213 74.08 10.94 64.83
N LYS A 214 72.75 11.10 64.97
CA LYS A 214 72.15 11.94 66.01
C LYS A 214 72.52 11.48 67.42
N SER A 215 72.52 10.16 67.66
CA SER A 215 72.93 9.60 68.96
C SER A 215 74.42 9.81 69.26
N GLN A 216 75.28 9.72 68.24
CA GLN A 216 76.72 10.00 68.35
C GLN A 216 76.98 11.49 68.64
N LEU A 217 76.32 12.40 67.90
CA LEU A 217 76.42 13.85 68.14
C LEU A 217 75.98 14.21 69.55
N LYS A 218 74.89 13.60 70.04
CA LYS A 218 74.42 13.82 71.40
C LYS A 218 75.45 13.39 72.45
N ARG A 219 76.07 12.22 72.27
CA ARG A 219 77.14 11.74 73.15
C ARG A 219 78.35 12.68 73.15
N MET A 220 78.83 13.11 71.98
CA MET A 220 79.95 14.06 71.91
C MET A 220 79.62 15.41 72.53
N ALA A 221 78.38 15.89 72.40
CA ALA A 221 77.94 17.13 73.04
C ALA A 221 77.93 17.00 74.58
N GLU A 222 77.40 15.87 75.09
CA GLU A 222 77.42 15.55 76.52
C GLU A 222 78.87 15.46 77.05
N GLU A 223 79.80 14.83 76.31
CA GLU A 223 81.23 14.74 76.66
C GLU A 223 81.94 16.11 76.67
N GLN A 224 81.64 17.00 75.72
CA GLN A 224 82.18 18.37 75.72
C GLN A 224 81.63 19.22 76.87
N GLU A 225 80.37 19.05 77.22
CA GLU A 225 79.72 19.76 78.32
C GLU A 225 80.34 19.34 79.66
N THR A 226 80.57 18.04 79.88
CA THR A 226 81.30 17.53 81.05
C THR A 226 82.75 17.99 81.09
N GLY A 227 83.46 17.99 79.96
CA GLY A 227 84.85 18.46 79.89
C GLY A 227 85.00 19.96 80.16
N ASN A 228 84.06 20.78 79.69
CA ASN A 228 83.99 22.18 80.09
C ASN A 228 83.75 22.30 81.59
N GLN A 229 82.80 21.56 82.16
CA GLN A 229 82.48 21.58 83.60
C GLN A 229 83.69 21.24 84.49
N GLU A 230 84.52 20.28 84.08
CA GLU A 230 85.79 19.94 84.76
C GLU A 230 86.85 21.06 84.63
N THR A 231 86.89 21.80 83.51
CA THR A 231 87.78 22.98 83.37
C THR A 231 87.33 24.19 84.19
N TRP A 232 86.02 24.41 84.38
CA TRP A 232 85.52 25.45 85.30
C TRP A 232 85.79 25.12 86.78
N GLU A 233 85.88 23.84 87.15
CA GLU A 233 86.25 23.40 88.50
C GLU A 233 87.75 23.50 88.80
N THR A 234 88.61 23.48 87.77
CA THR A 234 90.08 23.60 87.93
C THR A 234 90.61 25.03 87.85
N ASP A 235 89.88 25.97 87.23
CA ASP A 235 90.31 27.38 87.08
C ASP A 235 89.63 28.38 88.06
N CYS A 236 89.00 27.91 89.14
CA CYS A 236 88.53 28.80 90.22
C CYS A 236 89.66 29.08 91.25
N PRO A 237 90.21 30.31 91.36
CA PRO A 237 91.15 30.64 92.41
C PRO A 237 90.41 30.79 93.74
N LEU A 238 90.81 30.00 94.73
CA LEU A 238 90.35 30.10 96.12
C LEU A 238 90.72 31.47 96.72
N PRO A 239 89.80 32.18 97.37
CA PRO A 239 90.11 33.02 98.53
C PRO A 239 90.26 32.19 99.80
#